data_AF-A0A938DE98-F1
#
_entry.id   AF-A0A938DE98-F1
#
_cell.length_a   1.000
_cell.length_b   1.000
_cell.length_c   1.000
_cell.angle_alpha   90.00
_cell.angle_beta   90.00
_cell.angle_gamma   90.00
#
_symmetry.space_group_name_H-M   'P 1'
#
loop_
_entity.id
_entity.type
_entity.pdbx_description
1 polymer ?
#
loop_
_entity_poly.entity_id
_entity_poly.type
_entity_poly.pdbx_seq_one_letter_code
_entity_poly.pdbx_strand_id
1 'polypeptide(L)'
;MRPFARRLSFLLLAGALVTLALDEPALAQSANVERVLQNFVDALTGNVAKLLATLAIIITGMTWMFGYLDLRRAGYVILGVAILFGAAEIVTTLTGK
;
A
#
# COMPACT_ATOMS: atom_id res chain seq x y z
N MET A 1 37.97 42.47 -13.27
CA MET A 1 36.70 41.97 -12.68
C MET A 1 36.49 40.44 -12.78
N ARG A 2 37.46 39.62 -13.25
CA ARG A 2 37.28 38.16 -13.43
C ARG A 2 37.58 37.23 -12.21
N PRO A 3 38.27 37.62 -11.11
CA PRO A 3 38.60 36.67 -10.04
C PRO A 3 37.45 36.42 -9.06
N PHE A 4 36.50 37.34 -8.95
CA PHE A 4 35.36 37.23 -8.03
C PHE A 4 34.33 36.20 -8.51
N ALA A 5 34.02 36.19 -9.81
CA ALA A 5 33.11 35.22 -10.42
C ALA A 5 33.62 33.77 -10.29
N ARG A 6 34.94 33.56 -10.34
CA ARG A 6 35.56 32.23 -10.23
C ARG A 6 35.54 31.65 -8.82
N ARG A 7 35.60 32.52 -7.80
CA ARG A 7 35.47 32.14 -6.39
C ARG A 7 34.02 31.79 -6.05
N LEU A 8 33.07 32.58 -6.58
CA LEU A 8 31.64 32.33 -6.39
C LEU A 8 31.20 31.01 -7.05
N SER A 9 31.68 30.71 -8.26
CA SER A 9 31.39 29.45 -8.94
C SER A 9 31.93 28.23 -8.19
N PHE A 10 33.12 28.34 -7.59
CA PHE A 10 33.71 27.27 -6.79
C PHE A 10 32.92 26.98 -5.52
N LEU A 11 32.42 28.03 -4.85
CA LEU A 11 31.60 27.90 -3.65
C LEU A 11 30.24 27.25 -3.95
N LEU A 12 29.61 27.61 -5.07
CA LEU A 12 28.35 27.00 -5.50
C LEU A 12 28.52 25.52 -5.87
N LEU A 13 29.61 25.17 -6.56
CA LEU A 13 29.90 23.77 -6.91
C LEU A 13 30.23 22.92 -5.68
N ALA A 14 31.00 23.47 -4.73
CA ALA A 14 31.30 22.80 -3.47
C ALA A 14 30.04 22.63 -2.60
N GLY A 15 29.16 23.63 -2.56
CA GLY A 15 27.87 23.54 -1.88
C GLY A 15 26.98 22.45 -2.46
N ALA A 16 26.89 22.36 -3.80
CA ALA A 16 26.13 21.31 -4.48
C ALA A 16 26.69 19.90 -4.21
N LEU A 17 28.01 19.74 -4.18
CA LEU A 17 28.67 18.46 -3.86
C LEU A 17 28.46 18.05 -2.39
N VAL A 18 28.47 19.01 -1.46
CA VAL A 18 28.17 18.75 -0.05
C VAL A 18 26.71 18.34 0.12
N THR A 19 25.76 18.99 -0.57
CA THR A 19 24.34 18.58 -0.51
C THR A 19 24.10 17.18 -1.10
N LEU A 20 24.87 16.77 -2.11
CA LEU A 20 24.83 15.42 -2.68
C LEU A 20 25.53 14.37 -1.79
N ALA A 21 26.52 14.78 -0.99
CA ALA A 21 27.25 13.90 -0.08
C ALA A 21 26.55 13.70 1.28
N LEU A 22 25.62 14.58 1.63
CA LEU A 22 24.78 14.50 2.84
C LEU A 22 23.47 13.75 2.60
N ASP A 23 23.16 13.39 1.35
CA ASP A 23 22.07 12.48 1.02
C ASP A 23 22.51 11.06 1.42
N GLU A 24 22.17 10.62 2.63
CA GLU A 24 22.28 9.22 3.05
C GLU A 24 21.14 8.41 2.41
N PRO A 25 21.34 7.71 1.27
CA PRO A 25 20.22 7.12 0.53
C PRO A 25 19.86 5.72 1.05
N ALA A 26 20.58 5.20 2.04
CA ALA A 26 20.59 3.77 2.34
C ALA A 26 19.80 3.36 3.60
N LEU A 27 19.54 4.28 4.54
CA LEU A 27 18.80 3.98 5.78
C LEU A 27 17.29 4.28 5.72
N ALA A 28 16.82 4.99 4.68
CA ALA A 28 15.39 5.28 4.47
C ALA A 28 14.66 4.23 3.61
N GLN A 29 15.38 3.30 2.98
CA GLN A 29 14.78 2.33 2.05
C GLN A 29 14.08 1.16 2.77
N SER A 30 14.50 0.79 3.98
CA SER A 30 13.79 -0.21 4.81
C SER A 30 12.42 0.31 5.28
N ALA A 31 12.34 1.59 5.64
CA ALA A 31 11.08 2.28 5.96
C ALA A 31 10.13 2.36 4.75
N ASN A 32 10.65 2.30 3.51
CA ASN A 32 9.83 2.31 2.31
C ASN A 32 9.08 0.98 2.13
N VAL A 33 9.68 -0.15 2.47
CA VAL A 33 9.04 -1.47 2.32
C VAL A 33 7.86 -1.60 3.28
N GLU A 34 8.05 -1.27 4.55
CA GLU A 34 6.96 -1.28 5.54
C GLU A 34 5.80 -0.38 5.12
N ARG A 35 6.08 0.85 4.66
CA ARG A 35 5.05 1.77 4.17
C ARG A 35 4.32 1.25 2.94
N VAL A 36 5.03 0.60 2.01
CA VAL A 36 4.43 -0.02 0.83
C VAL A 36 3.50 -1.16 1.26
N LEU A 37 3.95 -2.05 2.16
CA LEU A 37 3.13 -3.14 2.68
C LEU A 37 1.89 -2.61 3.41
N GLN A 38 2.05 -1.58 4.23
CA GLN A 38 0.94 -0.92 4.92
C GLN A 38 -0.07 -0.35 3.93
N ASN A 39 0.39 0.36 2.89
CA ASN A 39 -0.50 0.88 1.85
C ASN A 39 -1.30 -0.23 1.15
N PHE A 40 -0.69 -1.39 0.91
CA PHE A 40 -1.42 -2.55 0.36
C PHE A 40 -2.46 -3.09 1.34
N VAL A 41 -2.10 -3.26 2.62
CA VAL A 41 -3.03 -3.73 3.66
C VAL A 41 -4.19 -2.74 3.83
N ASP A 42 -3.91 -1.44 3.88
CA ASP A 42 -4.91 -0.39 4.02
C ASP A 42 -5.83 -0.33 2.79
N ALA A 43 -5.28 -0.51 1.59
CA ALA A 43 -6.06 -0.59 0.36
C ALA A 43 -7.01 -1.80 0.35
N LEU A 44 -6.57 -2.95 0.90
CA LEU A 44 -7.36 -4.19 0.93
C LEU A 44 -8.36 -4.27 2.09
N THR A 45 -8.15 -3.52 3.17
CA THR A 45 -8.99 -3.59 4.39
C THR A 45 -9.81 -2.32 4.64
N GLY A 46 -9.51 -1.23 3.92
CA GLY A 46 -10.18 0.06 4.03
C GLY A 46 -11.63 0.07 3.50
N ASN A 47 -12.28 1.23 3.60
CA ASN A 47 -13.69 1.40 3.24
C ASN A 47 -13.99 1.07 1.77
N VAL A 48 -13.06 1.39 0.86
CA VAL A 48 -13.20 1.09 -0.57
C VAL A 48 -13.31 -0.42 -0.80
N ALA A 49 -12.44 -1.21 -0.16
CA ALA A 49 -12.49 -2.68 -0.26
C ALA A 49 -13.80 -3.25 0.32
N LYS A 50 -14.29 -2.69 1.44
CA LYS A 50 -15.59 -3.09 2.02
C LYS A 50 -16.76 -2.85 1.06
N LEU A 51 -16.78 -1.71 0.37
CA LEU A 51 -17.79 -1.41 -0.64
C LEU A 51 -17.70 -2.38 -1.83
N LEU A 52 -16.50 -2.63 -2.35
CA LEU A 52 -16.30 -3.58 -3.45
C LEU A 52 -16.70 -5.01 -3.07
N ALA A 53 -16.37 -5.45 -1.86
CA ALA A 53 -16.77 -6.75 -1.34
C ALA A 53 -18.31 -6.86 -1.22
N THR A 54 -18.97 -5.79 -0.78
CA THR A 54 -20.42 -5.73 -0.68
C THR A 54 -21.08 -5.86 -2.05
N LEU A 55 -20.59 -5.12 -3.06
CA LEU A 55 -21.06 -5.26 -4.45
C LEU A 55 -20.84 -6.69 -4.98
N ALA A 56 -19.65 -7.27 -4.75
CA ALA A 56 -19.32 -8.61 -5.20
C ALA A 56 -20.28 -9.67 -4.61
N ILE A 57 -20.63 -9.54 -3.34
CA ILE A 57 -21.60 -10.44 -2.68
C ILE A 57 -23.00 -10.27 -3.28
N ILE A 58 -23.46 -9.03 -3.51
CA ILE A 58 -24.76 -8.75 -4.12
C ILE A 58 -24.84 -9.39 -5.51
N ILE A 59 -23.82 -9.18 -6.36
CA ILE A 59 -23.76 -9.74 -7.71
C ILE A 59 -23.74 -11.27 -7.66
N THR A 60 -22.95 -11.85 -6.75
CA THR A 60 -22.87 -13.31 -6.58
C THR A 60 -24.22 -13.88 -6.16
N GLY A 61 -24.92 -13.24 -5.22
CA GLY A 61 -26.25 -13.63 -4.77
C GLY A 61 -27.27 -13.60 -5.91
N MET A 62 -27.31 -12.52 -6.70
CA MET A 62 -28.17 -12.46 -7.88
C MET A 62 -27.84 -13.55 -8.88
N THR A 63 -26.57 -13.73 -9.22
CA THR A 63 -26.12 -14.72 -10.22
C THR A 63 -26.46 -16.14 -9.80
N TRP A 64 -26.35 -16.44 -8.50
CA TRP A 64 -26.77 -17.70 -7.91
C TRP A 64 -28.29 -17.92 -7.99
N MET A 65 -29.10 -16.90 -7.67
CA MET A 65 -30.57 -16.98 -7.75
C MET A 65 -31.09 -17.24 -9.16
N PHE A 66 -30.40 -16.78 -10.20
CA PHE A 66 -30.75 -17.04 -11.59
C PHE A 66 -30.18 -18.35 -12.14
N GLY A 67 -29.51 -19.16 -11.32
CA GLY A 67 -28.99 -20.47 -11.73
C GLY A 67 -27.74 -20.41 -12.62
N TYR A 68 -27.13 -19.23 -12.80
CA TYR A 68 -25.88 -19.08 -13.55
C TYR A 68 -24.65 -19.52 -12.73
N LEU A 69 -24.82 -19.73 -11.42
CA LEU A 69 -23.74 -20.05 -10.51
C LEU A 69 -24.21 -21.04 -9.44
N ASP A 70 -23.39 -22.06 -9.14
CA ASP A 70 -23.72 -23.11 -8.17
C ASP A 70 -23.45 -22.67 -6.72
N LEU A 71 -24.15 -23.27 -5.75
CA LEU A 71 -24.01 -22.95 -4.32
C LEU A 71 -22.56 -23.06 -3.82
N ARG A 72 -21.79 -24.05 -4.31
CA ARG A 72 -20.36 -24.18 -3.97
C ARG A 72 -19.56 -22.95 -4.40
N ARG A 73 -19.79 -22.46 -5.62
CA ARG A 73 -19.08 -21.30 -6.17
C ARG A 73 -19.45 -20.04 -5.40
N ALA A 74 -20.73 -19.88 -5.04
CA ALA A 74 -21.20 -18.75 -4.24
C ALA A 74 -20.55 -18.77 -2.85
N GLY A 75 -20.49 -19.97 -2.25
CA GLY A 75 -19.83 -20.20 -0.97
C GLY A 75 -18.35 -19.82 -0.98
N TYR A 76 -17.62 -20.11 -2.05
CA TYR A 76 -16.20 -19.70 -2.16
C TYR A 76 -16.01 -18.18 -2.17
N VAL A 77 -16.91 -17.43 -2.82
CA VAL A 77 -16.84 -15.96 -2.82
C VAL A 77 -17.10 -15.42 -1.41
N ILE A 78 -18.14 -15.90 -0.74
CA ILE A 78 -18.48 -15.48 0.63
C ILE A 78 -17.34 -15.81 1.60
N LEU A 79 -16.79 -17.03 1.51
CA LEU A 79 -15.64 -17.46 2.32
C LEU A 79 -14.42 -16.57 2.06
N GLY A 80 -14.13 -16.24 0.80
CA GLY A 80 -13.01 -15.38 0.44
C GLY A 80 -13.12 -13.99 1.07
N VAL A 81 -14.31 -13.39 1.07
CA VAL A 81 -14.57 -12.11 1.74
C VAL A 81 -14.43 -12.23 3.27
N ALA A 82 -14.96 -13.31 3.85
CA ALA A 82 -14.83 -13.56 5.29
C ALA A 82 -13.36 -13.70 5.72
N ILE A 83 -12.54 -14.37 4.92
CA ILE A 83 -11.10 -14.51 5.16
C ILE A 83 -10.38 -13.17 4.99
N LEU A 84 -10.68 -12.40 3.94
CA LEU A 84 -10.05 -11.11 3.68
C LEU A 84 -10.16 -10.16 4.89
N PHE A 85 -11.36 -10.03 5.45
CA PHE A 85 -11.58 -9.15 6.60
C PHE A 85 -11.23 -9.82 7.93
N GLY A 86 -11.46 -11.13 8.06
CA GLY A 86 -11.14 -11.88 9.28
C GLY A 86 -9.64 -12.00 9.54
N ALA A 87 -8.82 -12.12 8.49
CA ALA A 87 -7.37 -12.24 8.64
C ALA A 87 -6.75 -11.02 9.32
N ALA A 88 -7.18 -9.81 8.95
CA ALA A 88 -6.70 -8.57 9.56
C ALA A 88 -7.00 -8.55 11.07
N GLU A 89 -8.23 -8.86 11.46
CA GLU A 89 -8.66 -8.90 12.87
C GLU A 89 -7.90 -9.95 13.68
N ILE A 90 -7.69 -11.15 13.11
CA ILE A 90 -6.94 -12.23 13.74
C ILE A 90 -5.50 -11.77 14.03
N VAL A 91 -4.83 -11.15 13.06
CA VAL A 91 -3.44 -10.68 13.24
C VAL A 91 -3.37 -9.58 14.31
N THR A 92 -4.29 -8.61 14.29
CA THR A 92 -4.40 -7.56 15.31
C THR A 92 -4.53 -8.17 16.71
N THR A 93 -5.48 -9.10 16.88
CA THR A 93 -5.71 -9.80 18.15
C THR A 93 -4.46 -10.57 18.63
N LEU A 94 -3.74 -11.25 17.73
CA LEU A 94 -2.56 -12.03 18.07
C LEU A 94 -1.33 -11.16 18.38
N THR A 95 -1.20 -10.00 17.74
CA THR A 95 -0.05 -9.11 17.91
C THR A 95 -0.23 -8.11 19.07
N GLY A 96 -1.43 -8.04 19.65
CA GLY A 96 -1.73 -7.22 20.82
C GLY A 96 -1.63 -5.72 20.56
N LYS A 97 -1.76 -5.31 19.29
CA LYS A 97 -1.90 -3.91 18.87
C LYS A 97 -3.36 -3.59 18.58
#